data_AF-A0A517RCN6-F1
#
_entry.id   AF-A0A517RCN6-F1
#
_cell.length_a   1.000
_cell.length_b   1.000
_cell.length_c   1.000
_cell.angle_alpha   90.00
_cell.angle_beta   90.00
_cell.angle_gamma   90.00
#
_symmetry.space_group_name_H-M   'P 1'
#
loop_
_entity.id
_entity.type
_entity.pdbx_description
1 polymer ?
#
loop_
_entity_poly.entity_id
_entity_poly.type
_entity_poly.pdbx_seq_one_letter_code
_entity_poly.pdbx_strand_id
1 'polypeptide(L)'
;MNPELEAVRKELAALTSRMLENRMTTDEDARLTEILNVHPELIEEYANQIHLDSLLTSNLYAAIPEEFSLEALVVQETDENISINVDVATTVEPVSRSRNSWLSWIATAVVLLLAGGLFWFNQAEQQKTAEQPNAVVPGYAGMLLDTEDAVWEDRDAEEIPYGTKFPTGESLRLKSGIARIRFDSGAGVMLEGPAQIELRSPLNAVLHYGTLSAYVPEEAQGFTVDTNKIRIVDQGTRFGAVVDASGEAEVHVFEGEVGVKPVAAENQVIASLKASQALRFSNGNVKGAEIRVTPARFADAPTPEQLIAAKSGSYPPQETLDFEKLEPMNQVSLIRENSALPKGIRVGEDFEYPTSSLYQQSGGVGFSHEGWWTDQNFTRLMIPEKQLQWRDLDGGPMIVHARGHHHAYPSLAHRIARKLETPLTDDFYFSMLVQYHGVDEDDFFGLWFDSSMGGMGSSHARVPSIGFKERKFFARFNVKQEAFFEQPVDDETFLLVGHLSKKNSKFFNHLEFWVNPVGERSETPDVVVKRNKEANLLKSINALGVRIGQYTEVSDSLYLDRLVIGDTFESVTRPAGQN
;
A
#
# COMPACT_ATOMS: atom_id res chain seq x y z
N MET A 1 31.34 23.63 30.28
CA MET A 1 30.03 23.67 29.62
C MET A 1 29.65 25.12 29.41
N ASN A 2 29.12 25.47 28.24
CA ASN A 2 28.64 26.81 27.95
C ASN A 2 27.30 27.03 28.69
N PRO A 3 27.21 27.93 29.67
CA PRO A 3 25.99 28.12 30.47
C PRO A 3 24.78 28.55 29.64
N GLU A 4 24.98 29.19 28.48
CA GLU A 4 23.90 29.53 27.56
C GLU A 4 23.32 28.29 26.87
N LEU A 5 24.18 27.37 26.41
CA LEU A 5 23.73 26.12 25.76
C LEU A 5 22.95 25.22 26.74
N GLU A 6 23.30 25.27 28.02
CA GLU A 6 22.62 24.48 29.06
C GLU A 6 21.24 25.03 29.43
N ALA A 7 21.05 26.35 29.34
CA ALA A 7 19.74 26.97 29.44
C ALA A 7 18.84 26.57 28.26
N VAL A 8 19.38 26.60 27.04
CA VAL A 8 18.67 26.19 25.81
C VAL A 8 18.30 24.70 25.85
N ARG A 9 19.18 23.82 26.31
CA ARG A 9 18.87 22.38 26.50
C ARG A 9 17.71 22.16 27.47
N LYS A 10 17.65 22.92 28.57
CA LYS A 10 16.54 22.85 29.52
C LYS A 10 15.23 23.35 28.92
N GLU A 11 15.28 24.42 28.14
CA GLU A 11 14.13 24.95 27.42
C GLU A 11 13.61 23.94 26.40
N LEU A 12 14.51 23.35 25.60
CA LEU A 12 14.20 22.28 24.64
C LEU A 12 13.53 21.07 25.31
N ALA A 13 14.08 20.58 26.43
CA ALA A 13 13.50 19.44 27.15
C ALA A 13 12.09 19.74 27.67
N ALA A 14 11.84 20.96 28.15
CA ALA A 14 10.52 21.38 28.63
C ALA A 14 9.48 21.50 27.50
N LEU A 15 9.88 22.08 26.36
CA LEU A 15 9.02 22.17 25.16
C LEU A 15 8.74 20.78 24.59
N THR A 16 9.74 19.91 24.53
CA THR A 16 9.59 18.51 24.09
C THR A 16 8.64 17.74 25.00
N SER A 17 8.74 17.90 26.33
CA SER A 17 7.79 17.29 27.26
C SER A 17 6.35 17.75 27.03
N ARG A 18 6.13 19.05 26.80
CA ARG A 18 4.79 19.58 26.49
C ARG A 18 4.25 19.11 25.14
N MET A 19 5.14 18.91 24.17
CA MET A 19 4.82 18.28 22.88
C MET A 19 4.24 16.89 23.09
N LEU A 20 4.97 16.05 23.84
CA LEU A 20 4.60 14.66 24.10
C LEU A 20 3.30 14.55 24.90
N GLU A 21 3.03 15.52 25.78
CA GLU A 21 1.77 15.62 26.52
C GLU A 21 0.60 16.23 25.71
N ASN A 22 0.84 16.63 24.45
CA ASN A 22 -0.15 17.27 23.56
C ASN A 22 -0.74 18.59 24.13
N ARG A 23 0.08 19.37 24.86
CA ARG A 23 -0.32 20.65 25.50
C ARG A 23 0.44 21.87 24.96
N MET A 24 0.99 21.78 23.76
CA MET A 24 1.81 22.86 23.19
C MET A 24 0.95 23.97 22.59
N THR A 25 1.35 25.22 22.80
CA THR A 25 0.77 26.39 22.14
C THR A 25 1.50 26.72 20.83
N THR A 26 0.86 27.49 19.93
CA THR A 26 1.47 27.90 18.64
C THR A 26 2.78 28.67 18.81
N ASP A 27 2.90 29.50 19.85
CA ASP A 27 4.12 30.26 20.13
C ASP A 27 5.25 29.35 20.65
N GLU A 28 4.90 28.31 21.41
CA GLU A 28 5.85 27.31 21.92
C GLU A 28 6.37 26.38 20.81
N ASP A 29 5.53 26.06 19.82
CA ASP A 29 5.91 25.26 18.64
C ASP A 29 6.87 26.02 17.72
N ALA A 30 6.57 27.30 17.47
CA ALA A 30 7.48 28.20 16.76
C ALA A 30 8.83 28.32 17.49
N ARG A 31 8.81 28.42 18.83
CA ARG A 31 10.01 28.50 19.66
C ARG A 31 10.84 27.20 19.65
N LEU A 32 10.18 26.04 19.67
CA LEU A 32 10.84 24.74 19.54
C LEU A 32 11.57 24.62 18.20
N THR A 33 10.89 25.02 17.12
CA THR A 33 11.44 25.02 15.76
C THR A 33 12.63 25.99 15.65
N GLU A 34 12.54 27.17 16.26
CA GLU A 34 13.64 28.14 16.32
C GLU A 34 14.88 27.56 17.02
N ILE A 35 14.70 26.89 18.17
CA ILE A 35 15.81 26.29 18.92
C ILE A 35 16.52 25.21 18.09
N LEU A 36 15.77 24.32 17.41
CA LEU A 36 16.34 23.24 16.60
C LEU A 36 17.07 23.76 15.35
N ASN A 37 16.62 24.88 14.79
CA ASN A 37 17.27 25.53 13.65
C ASN A 37 18.56 26.26 14.05
N VAL A 38 18.57 26.92 15.22
CA VAL A 38 19.73 27.68 15.72
C VAL A 38 20.80 26.73 16.31
N HIS A 39 20.38 25.60 16.88
CA HIS A 39 21.23 24.61 17.55
C HIS A 39 21.06 23.19 16.97
N PRO A 40 21.54 22.93 15.75
CA PRO A 40 21.41 21.63 15.10
C PRO A 40 22.07 20.48 15.88
N GLU A 41 23.04 20.77 16.74
CA GLU A 41 23.66 19.80 17.65
C GLU A 41 22.70 19.21 18.70
N LEU A 42 21.50 19.80 18.87
CA LEU A 42 20.48 19.32 19.80
C LEU A 42 19.40 18.46 19.13
N ILE A 43 19.41 18.36 17.79
CA ILE A 43 18.43 17.56 17.03
C ILE A 43 18.52 16.08 17.43
N GLU A 44 19.72 15.55 17.62
CA GLU A 44 19.92 14.16 18.05
C GLU A 44 19.35 13.91 19.45
N GLU A 45 19.49 14.86 20.37
CA GLU A 45 18.95 14.77 21.74
C GLU A 45 17.41 14.83 21.73
N TYR A 46 16.84 15.73 20.92
CA TYR A 46 15.40 15.84 20.68
C TYR A 46 14.82 14.55 20.07
N ALA A 47 15.44 14.03 19.01
CA ALA A 47 15.01 12.82 18.33
C ALA A 47 15.06 11.59 19.27
N ASN A 48 16.12 11.48 20.09
CA ASN A 48 16.24 10.42 21.08
C ASN A 48 15.14 10.48 22.15
N GLN A 49 14.74 11.68 22.59
CA GLN A 49 13.67 11.85 23.57
C GLN A 49 12.31 11.44 23.02
N ILE A 50 12.00 11.78 21.76
CA ILE A 50 10.77 11.34 21.07
C ILE A 50 10.77 9.83 20.87
N HIS A 51 11.90 9.27 20.42
CA HIS A 51 12.02 7.84 20.20
C HIS A 51 11.85 7.05 21.51
N LEU A 52 12.45 7.52 22.61
CA LEU A 52 12.30 6.91 23.93
C LEU A 52 10.85 6.96 24.42
N ASP A 53 10.16 8.10 24.25
CA ASP A 53 8.75 8.22 24.62
C ASP A 53 7.84 7.28 23.82
N SER A 54 8.11 7.16 22.51
CA SER A 54 7.43 6.20 21.63
C SER A 54 7.63 4.75 22.08
N LEU A 55 8.86 4.38 22.45
CA LEU A 55 9.19 3.04 22.98
C LEU A 55 8.54 2.78 24.35
N LEU A 56 8.52 3.77 25.25
CA LEU A 56 7.89 3.64 26.56
C LEU A 56 6.38 3.48 26.43
N THR A 57 5.75 4.29 25.60
CA THR A 57 4.31 4.24 25.32
C THR A 57 3.94 2.90 24.70
N SER A 58 4.67 2.45 23.66
CA SER A 58 4.43 1.16 23.00
C SER A 58 4.54 -0.04 23.96
N ASN A 59 5.56 -0.05 24.84
CA ASN A 59 5.73 -1.11 25.83
C ASN A 59 4.67 -1.07 26.95
N LEU A 60 4.18 0.11 27.32
CA LEU A 60 3.10 0.26 28.30
C LEU A 60 1.79 -0.34 27.78
N TYR A 61 1.44 -0.09 26.52
CA TYR A 61 0.25 -0.68 25.89
C TYR A 61 0.38 -2.20 25.72
N ALA A 62 1.58 -2.73 25.47
CA ALA A 62 1.82 -4.16 25.36
C ALA A 62 1.74 -4.92 26.71
N ALA A 63 1.92 -4.23 27.83
CA ALA A 63 1.91 -4.83 29.17
C ALA A 63 0.51 -4.85 29.83
N ILE A 64 -0.50 -4.27 29.21
CA ILE A 64 -1.85 -4.12 29.78
C ILE A 64 -2.76 -5.22 29.21
N PRO A 65 -3.37 -6.07 30.06
CA PRO A 65 -4.35 -7.07 29.62
C PRO A 65 -5.53 -6.41 28.90
N GLU A 66 -6.08 -7.06 27.87
CA GLU A 66 -7.20 -6.57 27.03
C GLU A 66 -8.46 -6.13 27.80
N GLU A 67 -8.57 -6.47 29.09
CA GLU A 67 -9.67 -6.12 29.98
C GLU A 67 -9.54 -4.72 30.62
N PHE A 68 -8.42 -4.01 30.42
CA PHE A 68 -8.17 -2.68 30.98
C PHE A 68 -7.99 -1.61 29.89
N SER A 69 -8.87 -0.60 29.87
CA SER A 69 -8.66 0.63 29.09
C SER A 69 -7.96 1.69 29.95
N LEU A 70 -6.79 2.16 29.50
CA LEU A 70 -6.06 3.28 30.11
C LEU A 70 -6.85 4.60 30.06
N GLU A 71 -7.77 4.74 29.10
CA GLU A 71 -8.59 5.95 28.92
C GLU A 71 -9.60 6.15 30.06
N ALA A 72 -9.89 5.11 30.84
CA ALA A 72 -10.79 5.16 32.00
C ALA A 72 -10.09 5.63 33.30
N LEU A 73 -8.76 5.76 33.31
CA LEU A 73 -8.01 6.23 34.48
C LEU A 73 -7.99 7.77 34.52
N VAL A 74 -9.03 8.36 35.09
CA VAL A 74 -9.00 9.76 35.52
C VAL A 74 -8.17 9.83 36.79
N VAL A 75 -6.90 10.25 36.68
CA VAL A 75 -6.14 10.70 37.84
C VAL A 75 -6.71 12.06 38.26
N GLN A 76 -7.52 12.07 39.32
CA GLN A 76 -7.82 13.31 40.02
C GLN A 76 -6.58 13.71 40.82
N GLU A 77 -5.97 14.83 40.45
CA GLU A 77 -5.00 15.51 41.31
C GLU A 77 -5.71 15.98 42.59
N THR A 78 -5.54 15.25 43.68
CA THR A 78 -5.73 15.78 45.02
C THR A 78 -4.57 15.37 45.91
N ASP A 79 -3.91 16.39 46.44
CA ASP A 79 -2.92 16.48 47.51
C ASP A 79 -2.43 15.20 48.21
N GLU A 80 -1.09 15.11 48.26
CA GLU A 80 -0.19 14.49 49.25
C GLU A 80 -0.58 13.16 49.94
N ASN A 81 0.30 12.18 49.75
CA ASN A 81 0.47 10.89 50.43
C ASN A 81 -0.53 9.77 50.10
N ILE A 82 -0.09 8.81 49.28
CA ILE A 82 -0.70 7.48 49.20
C ILE A 82 0.31 6.43 49.63
N SER A 83 0.10 5.88 50.82
CA SER A 83 0.62 4.58 51.26
C SER A 83 -0.28 3.47 50.71
N ILE A 84 0.30 2.51 49.99
CA ILE A 84 -0.45 1.37 49.43
C ILE A 84 -0.56 0.27 50.50
N ASN A 85 -1.72 0.13 51.12
CA ASN A 85 -2.09 -1.07 51.90
C ASN A 85 -2.88 -2.02 51.01
N VAL A 86 -2.40 -3.26 50.88
CA VAL A 86 -3.09 -4.34 50.18
C VAL A 86 -3.92 -5.11 51.22
N ASP A 87 -5.23 -4.86 51.26
CA ASP A 87 -6.17 -5.67 52.03
C ASP A 87 -6.72 -6.80 51.14
N VAL A 88 -6.32 -8.04 51.46
CA VAL A 88 -6.88 -9.27 50.89
C VAL A 88 -8.19 -9.57 51.62
N ALA A 89 -9.32 -9.33 50.96
CA ALA A 89 -10.63 -9.70 51.49
C ALA A 89 -10.94 -11.19 51.21
N THR A 90 -10.55 -12.08 52.12
CA THR A 90 -11.14 -13.43 52.23
C THR A 90 -12.46 -13.35 52.98
N THR A 91 -13.58 -13.55 52.29
CA THR A 91 -14.89 -13.74 52.95
C THR A 91 -14.99 -15.18 53.47
N VAL A 92 -14.72 -15.37 54.76
CA VAL A 92 -15.18 -16.52 55.53
C VAL A 92 -16.14 -15.99 56.58
N GLU A 93 -17.43 -16.30 56.47
CA GLU A 93 -18.36 -16.14 57.60
C GLU A 93 -18.57 -17.46 58.33
N PRO A 94 -18.58 -17.45 59.68
CA PRO A 94 -18.70 -18.63 60.52
C PRO A 94 -20.15 -18.87 60.95
N VAL A 95 -20.59 -20.13 60.98
CA VAL A 95 -21.80 -20.52 61.71
C VAL A 95 -21.43 -21.36 62.92
N SER A 96 -21.69 -20.79 64.10
CA SER A 96 -21.47 -21.36 65.42
C SER A 96 -22.45 -22.49 65.75
N ARG A 97 -21.94 -23.49 66.50
CA ARG A 97 -22.68 -24.58 67.14
C ARG A 97 -23.76 -24.08 68.12
N SER A 98 -24.89 -24.80 68.24
CA SER A 98 -25.31 -25.45 69.50
C SER A 98 -26.77 -25.94 69.50
N ARG A 99 -26.92 -27.19 69.96
CA ARG A 99 -28.02 -27.82 70.72
C ARG A 99 -29.04 -28.68 69.96
N ASN A 100 -28.85 -30.00 70.16
CA ASN A 100 -29.81 -31.08 70.50
C ASN A 100 -31.23 -31.02 69.90
N SER A 101 -31.83 -32.10 69.43
CA SER A 101 -31.58 -33.53 69.58
C SER A 101 -32.32 -34.29 68.48
N TRP A 102 -32.01 -35.57 68.36
CA TRP A 102 -32.80 -36.71 67.90
C TRP A 102 -33.14 -36.88 66.40
N LEU A 103 -33.00 -38.15 65.96
CA LEU A 103 -33.42 -38.72 64.68
C LEU A 103 -32.39 -38.71 63.52
N SER A 104 -31.14 -39.02 63.85
CA SER A 104 -30.31 -39.85 62.97
C SER A 104 -30.85 -41.28 62.99
N TRP A 105 -31.39 -41.84 61.89
CA TRP A 105 -31.34 -43.29 61.56
C TRP A 105 -31.79 -43.65 60.11
N ILE A 106 -32.02 -42.72 59.16
CA ILE A 106 -32.51 -43.11 57.80
C ILE A 106 -31.65 -42.68 56.59
N ALA A 107 -30.67 -41.78 56.69
CA ALA A 107 -30.02 -41.26 55.47
C ALA A 107 -28.74 -41.97 55.00
N THR A 108 -28.28 -43.04 55.66
CA THR A 108 -27.08 -43.79 55.23
C THR A 108 -27.32 -44.65 53.97
N ALA A 109 -28.58 -44.87 53.57
CA ALA A 109 -28.95 -45.61 52.36
C ALA A 109 -28.99 -44.74 51.09
N VAL A 110 -29.15 -43.42 51.22
CA VAL A 110 -29.26 -42.49 50.07
C VAL A 110 -27.88 -42.10 49.52
N VAL A 111 -26.86 -42.03 50.38
CA VAL A 111 -25.48 -41.66 49.98
C VAL A 111 -24.80 -42.78 49.16
N LEU A 112 -25.09 -44.05 49.44
CA LEU A 112 -24.52 -45.17 48.68
C LEU A 112 -25.20 -45.37 47.31
N LEU A 113 -26.49 -45.03 47.18
CA LEU A 113 -27.19 -45.06 45.88
C LEU A 113 -26.79 -43.87 44.98
N LEU A 114 -26.51 -42.70 45.55
CA LEU A 114 -26.00 -41.55 44.80
C LEU A 114 -24.54 -41.75 44.36
N ALA A 115 -23.69 -42.37 45.19
CA ALA A 115 -22.29 -42.67 44.83
C ALA A 115 -22.18 -43.74 43.72
N GLY A 116 -23.07 -44.74 43.70
CA GLY A 116 -23.12 -45.73 42.63
C GLY A 116 -23.65 -45.20 41.30
N GLY A 117 -24.63 -44.29 41.34
CA GLY A 117 -25.19 -43.64 40.15
C GLY A 117 -24.22 -42.65 39.48
N LEU A 118 -23.48 -41.87 40.27
CA LEU A 118 -22.47 -40.93 39.76
C LEU A 118 -21.26 -41.65 39.14
N PHE A 119 -20.87 -42.82 39.66
CA PHE A 119 -19.74 -43.59 39.11
C PHE A 119 -20.09 -44.28 37.78
N TRP A 120 -21.33 -44.75 37.60
CA TRP A 120 -21.80 -45.33 36.34
C TRP A 120 -22.11 -44.27 35.26
N PHE A 121 -22.61 -43.09 35.65
CA PHE A 121 -22.88 -42.00 34.70
C PHE A 121 -21.59 -41.37 34.15
N ASN A 122 -20.58 -41.15 35.01
CA ASN A 122 -19.27 -40.65 34.57
C ASN A 122 -18.47 -41.65 33.71
N GLN A 123 -18.73 -42.96 33.82
CA GLN A 123 -18.06 -43.96 32.99
C GLN A 123 -18.75 -44.15 31.62
N ALA A 124 -20.06 -43.86 31.52
CA ALA A 124 -20.80 -43.86 30.27
C ALA A 124 -20.56 -42.61 29.39
N GLU A 125 -20.09 -41.50 29.99
CA GLU A 125 -19.72 -40.28 29.28
C GLU A 125 -18.28 -40.31 28.72
N GLN A 126 -17.39 -41.19 29.23
CA GLN A 126 -16.03 -41.33 28.71
C GLN A 126 -15.88 -42.23 27.46
N GLN A 127 -16.96 -42.86 26.97
CA GLN A 127 -16.92 -43.72 25.77
C GLN A 127 -17.69 -43.13 24.56
N LYS A 128 -18.04 -41.85 24.59
CA LYS A 128 -18.71 -41.16 23.47
C LYS A 128 -18.06 -39.84 23.03
N THR A 129 -16.76 -39.70 23.22
CA THR A 129 -15.96 -38.76 22.42
C THR A 129 -15.20 -39.59 21.40
N ALA A 130 -15.88 -39.93 20.30
CA ALA A 130 -15.15 -40.18 19.08
C ALA A 130 -14.33 -38.91 18.80
N GLU A 131 -13.02 -39.05 18.61
CA GLU A 131 -12.20 -38.01 18.00
C GLU A 131 -12.87 -37.63 16.67
N GLN A 132 -13.69 -36.57 16.72
CA GLN A 132 -13.85 -35.74 15.54
C GLN A 132 -12.43 -35.30 15.21
N PRO A 133 -11.92 -35.54 13.99
CA PRO A 133 -10.66 -34.93 13.61
C PRO A 133 -10.85 -33.44 13.87
N ASN A 134 -10.00 -32.86 14.74
CA ASN A 134 -9.90 -31.42 14.91
C ASN A 134 -10.05 -30.83 13.52
N ALA A 135 -11.10 -30.02 13.32
CA ALA A 135 -11.18 -29.23 12.10
C ALA A 135 -9.83 -28.55 12.00
N VAL A 136 -9.03 -28.93 11.00
CA VAL A 136 -7.74 -28.31 10.74
C VAL A 136 -8.11 -26.87 10.46
N VAL A 137 -7.96 -26.00 11.47
CA VAL A 137 -7.99 -24.56 11.24
C VAL A 137 -6.90 -24.36 10.21
N PRO A 138 -7.21 -23.92 8.97
CA PRO A 138 -6.18 -23.76 7.97
C PRO A 138 -5.15 -22.80 8.53
N GLY A 139 -3.93 -23.29 8.75
CA GLY A 139 -2.82 -22.40 9.02
C GLY A 139 -2.65 -21.52 7.80
N TYR A 140 -2.60 -20.21 7.99
CA TYR A 140 -2.19 -19.29 6.93
C TYR A 140 -0.67 -19.13 6.99
N ALA A 141 -0.03 -18.99 5.84
CA ALA A 141 1.40 -18.71 5.75
C ALA A 141 1.66 -17.21 5.61
N GLY A 142 0.74 -16.49 4.96
CA GLY A 142 0.87 -15.06 4.74
C GLY A 142 -0.30 -14.47 3.97
N MET A 143 -0.14 -13.23 3.51
CA MET A 143 -1.17 -12.40 2.91
C MET A 143 -0.59 -11.55 1.78
N LEU A 144 -1.33 -11.40 0.68
CA LEU A 144 -0.98 -10.48 -0.40
C LEU A 144 -1.17 -9.03 0.06
N LEU A 145 -0.10 -8.24 0.01
CA LEU A 145 -0.15 -6.81 0.30
C LEU A 145 -0.30 -6.00 -0.97
N ASP A 146 0.55 -6.24 -1.95
CA ASP A 146 0.67 -5.32 -3.08
C ASP A 146 1.16 -6.05 -4.33
N THR A 147 0.86 -5.49 -5.50
CA THR A 147 1.27 -6.02 -6.79
C THR A 147 1.60 -4.90 -7.76
N GLU A 148 2.69 -5.04 -8.49
CA GLU A 148 3.03 -4.16 -9.60
C GLU A 148 3.07 -4.97 -10.89
N ASP A 149 2.15 -4.71 -11.80
CA ASP A 149 2.09 -5.37 -13.11
C ASP A 149 2.05 -6.91 -13.10
N ALA A 150 1.52 -7.47 -12.00
CA ALA A 150 1.47 -8.89 -11.76
C ALA A 150 0.57 -9.64 -12.74
N VAL A 151 1.05 -10.77 -13.25
CA VAL A 151 0.29 -11.73 -14.07
C VAL A 151 0.49 -13.12 -13.52
N TRP A 152 -0.57 -13.76 -13.01
CA TRP A 152 -0.53 -15.11 -12.43
C TRP A 152 -0.76 -16.20 -13.50
N GLU A 153 -0.15 -17.38 -13.34
CA GLU A 153 -0.24 -18.49 -14.33
C GLU A 153 -1.47 -19.40 -14.12
N ASP A 154 -1.70 -19.87 -12.90
CA ASP A 154 -2.68 -20.93 -12.59
C ASP A 154 -4.08 -20.42 -12.18
N ARG A 155 -4.30 -19.10 -12.26
CA ARG A 155 -5.60 -18.48 -11.94
C ARG A 155 -6.15 -17.86 -13.21
N ASP A 156 -7.12 -18.52 -13.82
CA ASP A 156 -7.79 -18.08 -15.05
C ASP A 156 -8.35 -16.66 -14.88
N ALA A 157 -7.59 -15.64 -15.29
CA ALA A 157 -7.96 -14.22 -15.37
C ALA A 157 -8.51 -13.54 -14.10
N GLU A 158 -8.76 -14.26 -13.00
CA GLU A 158 -9.23 -13.72 -11.74
C GLU A 158 -8.06 -13.22 -10.89
N GLU A 159 -8.08 -11.91 -10.64
CA GLU A 159 -7.12 -11.22 -9.79
C GLU A 159 -7.25 -11.65 -8.34
N ILE A 160 -6.13 -11.64 -7.61
CA ILE A 160 -6.10 -11.91 -6.17
C ILE A 160 -6.34 -10.58 -5.45
N PRO A 161 -7.44 -10.43 -4.68
CA PRO A 161 -7.67 -9.21 -3.91
C PRO A 161 -6.54 -8.95 -2.89
N TYR A 162 -6.24 -7.68 -2.64
CA TYR A 162 -5.38 -7.31 -1.52
C TYR A 162 -5.98 -7.76 -0.19
N GLY A 163 -5.12 -8.18 0.73
CA GLY A 163 -5.55 -8.78 1.98
C GLY A 163 -5.92 -10.27 1.86
N THR A 164 -5.84 -10.88 0.66
CA THR A 164 -6.06 -12.33 0.52
C THR A 164 -5.00 -13.09 1.30
N LYS A 165 -5.45 -13.91 2.26
CA LYS A 165 -4.59 -14.82 3.02
C LYS A 165 -4.36 -16.12 2.27
N PHE A 166 -3.10 -16.55 2.22
CA PHE A 166 -2.67 -17.79 1.60
C PHE A 166 -2.54 -18.91 2.64
N PRO A 167 -3.16 -20.08 2.43
CA PRO A 167 -2.98 -21.22 3.32
C PRO A 167 -1.54 -21.74 3.25
N THR A 168 -1.09 -22.41 4.32
CA THR A 168 0.20 -23.11 4.32
C THR A 168 0.27 -24.15 3.20
N GLY A 169 1.36 -24.12 2.43
CA GLY A 169 1.59 -24.98 1.27
C GLY A 169 1.06 -24.41 -0.05
N GLU A 170 0.44 -23.22 -0.05
CA GLU A 170 0.01 -22.56 -1.29
C GLU A 170 1.21 -22.31 -2.21
N SER A 171 1.08 -22.69 -3.49
CA SER A 171 2.09 -22.40 -4.52
C SER A 171 1.59 -21.28 -5.43
N LEU A 172 2.38 -20.22 -5.54
CA LEU A 172 2.09 -19.07 -6.37
C LEU A 172 3.05 -19.04 -7.56
N ARG A 173 2.49 -18.88 -8.77
CA ARG A 173 3.24 -18.77 -10.03
C ARG A 173 3.00 -17.41 -10.68
N LEU A 174 4.02 -16.58 -10.65
CA LEU A 174 4.00 -15.23 -11.21
C LEU A 174 4.72 -15.22 -12.55
N LYS A 175 3.98 -14.99 -13.64
CA LYS A 175 4.50 -14.97 -15.01
C LYS A 175 5.31 -13.71 -15.31
N SER A 176 4.89 -12.58 -14.77
CA SER A 176 5.54 -11.27 -14.90
C SER A 176 5.05 -10.32 -13.80
N GLY A 177 5.78 -9.23 -13.59
CA GLY A 177 5.47 -8.21 -12.57
C GLY A 177 6.04 -8.56 -11.21
N ILE A 178 5.56 -7.85 -10.19
CA ILE A 178 6.00 -7.96 -8.80
C ILE A 178 4.79 -8.27 -7.91
N ALA A 179 4.97 -9.14 -6.93
CA ALA A 179 4.03 -9.38 -5.85
C ALA A 179 4.71 -9.21 -4.50
N ARG A 180 4.05 -8.52 -3.57
CA ARG A 180 4.52 -8.21 -2.21
C ARG A 180 3.63 -8.93 -1.21
N ILE A 181 4.23 -9.79 -0.40
CA ILE A 181 3.55 -10.71 0.50
C ILE A 181 4.06 -10.47 1.92
N ARG A 182 3.15 -10.37 2.88
CA ARG A 182 3.47 -10.42 4.31
C ARG A 182 3.27 -11.84 4.80
N PHE A 183 4.30 -12.45 5.37
CA PHE A 183 4.15 -13.71 6.09
C PHE A 183 3.55 -13.47 7.48
N ASP A 184 2.85 -14.47 8.01
CA ASP A 184 2.24 -14.40 9.35
C ASP A 184 3.28 -14.26 10.47
N SER A 185 4.55 -14.59 10.21
CA SER A 185 5.68 -14.28 11.10
C SER A 185 6.00 -12.79 11.22
N GLY A 186 5.58 -11.99 10.23
CA GLY A 186 5.92 -10.58 10.12
C GLY A 186 6.90 -10.24 8.98
N ALA A 187 7.54 -11.24 8.38
CA ALA A 187 8.47 -11.04 7.26
C ALA A 187 7.74 -10.49 6.02
N GLY A 188 8.30 -9.47 5.38
CA GLY A 188 7.86 -8.95 4.09
C GLY A 188 8.68 -9.52 2.96
N VAL A 189 8.03 -10.08 1.94
CA VAL A 189 8.68 -10.69 0.78
C VAL A 189 8.18 -10.04 -0.50
N MET A 190 9.11 -9.57 -1.34
CA MET A 190 8.86 -9.21 -2.73
C MET A 190 9.27 -10.38 -3.63
N LEU A 191 8.41 -10.71 -4.58
CA LEU A 191 8.62 -11.72 -5.61
C LEU A 191 8.48 -11.07 -6.99
N GLU A 192 9.49 -11.21 -7.85
CA GLU A 192 9.47 -10.68 -9.21
C GLU A 192 9.42 -11.82 -10.24
N GLY A 193 8.45 -11.76 -11.14
CA GLY A 193 8.18 -12.76 -12.18
C GLY A 193 9.11 -12.61 -13.40
N PRO A 194 9.44 -13.71 -14.10
CA PRO A 194 8.89 -15.06 -13.96
C PRO A 194 9.42 -15.78 -12.72
N ALA A 195 8.52 -16.24 -11.84
CA ALA A 195 8.87 -16.86 -10.57
C ALA A 195 7.83 -17.87 -10.09
N GLN A 196 8.30 -18.84 -9.29
CA GLN A 196 7.44 -19.76 -8.56
C GLN A 196 7.90 -19.87 -7.10
N ILE A 197 6.98 -19.61 -6.19
CA ILE A 197 7.17 -19.69 -4.73
C ILE A 197 6.14 -20.63 -4.10
N GLU A 198 6.53 -21.36 -3.06
CA GLU A 198 5.66 -22.17 -2.20
C GLU A 198 5.70 -21.59 -0.77
N LEU A 199 4.55 -21.21 -0.23
CA LEU A 199 4.43 -20.59 1.10
C LEU A 199 4.20 -21.69 2.15
N ARG A 200 5.27 -22.38 2.57
CA ARG A 200 5.16 -23.59 3.39
C ARG A 200 4.65 -23.36 4.81
N SER A 201 5.09 -22.29 5.45
CA SER A 201 4.70 -21.94 6.82
C SER A 201 4.86 -20.43 7.06
N PRO A 202 4.41 -19.91 8.21
CA PRO A 202 4.67 -18.51 8.58
C PRO A 202 6.15 -18.10 8.55
N LEU A 203 7.09 -19.04 8.74
CA LEU A 203 8.54 -18.78 8.79
C LEU A 203 9.35 -19.42 7.65
N ASN A 204 8.68 -20.02 6.65
CA ASN A 204 9.37 -20.74 5.59
C ASN A 204 8.67 -20.59 4.23
N ALA A 205 9.47 -20.24 3.23
CA ALA A 205 9.09 -20.26 1.84
C ALA A 205 10.07 -21.11 1.01
N VAL A 206 9.58 -21.71 -0.09
CA VAL A 206 10.44 -22.36 -1.09
C VAL A 206 10.41 -21.55 -2.38
N LEU A 207 11.54 -21.01 -2.80
CA LEU A 207 11.73 -20.36 -4.08
C LEU A 207 12.28 -21.37 -5.09
N HIS A 208 11.46 -21.77 -6.07
CA HIS A 208 11.88 -22.72 -7.10
C HIS A 208 12.72 -22.04 -8.19
N TYR A 209 12.30 -20.86 -8.63
CA TYR A 209 13.00 -19.97 -9.54
C TYR A 209 12.41 -18.56 -9.43
N GLY A 210 13.17 -17.56 -9.88
CA GLY A 210 12.79 -16.14 -9.89
C GLY A 210 13.69 -15.28 -9.02
N THR A 211 13.27 -14.02 -8.84
CA THR A 211 13.94 -13.05 -7.98
C THR A 211 13.08 -12.79 -6.74
N LEU A 212 13.72 -12.79 -5.58
CA LEU A 212 13.08 -12.55 -4.28
C LEU A 212 13.91 -11.55 -3.48
N SER A 213 13.26 -10.61 -2.80
CA SER A 213 13.87 -9.83 -1.72
C SER A 213 13.00 -9.93 -0.47
N ALA A 214 13.64 -9.93 0.68
CA ALA A 214 12.97 -10.06 1.97
C ALA A 214 13.42 -8.92 2.91
N TYR A 215 12.45 -8.35 3.61
CA TYR A 215 12.64 -7.52 4.78
C TYR A 215 12.13 -8.30 5.99
N VAL A 216 13.03 -8.64 6.90
CA VAL A 216 12.70 -9.43 8.09
C VAL A 216 12.86 -8.57 9.35
N PRO A 217 11.76 -8.09 9.95
CA PRO A 217 11.81 -7.37 11.22
C PRO A 217 12.22 -8.32 12.36
N GLU A 218 12.61 -7.75 13.51
CA GLU A 218 13.09 -8.52 14.67
C GLU A 218 12.09 -9.60 15.13
N GLU A 219 10.79 -9.31 15.09
CA GLU A 219 9.71 -10.25 15.41
C GLU A 219 9.64 -11.49 14.50
N ALA A 220 10.23 -11.41 13.31
CA ALA A 220 10.24 -12.47 12.30
C ALA A 220 11.62 -13.15 12.16
N GLN A 221 12.55 -12.91 13.10
CA GLN A 221 13.90 -13.48 13.05
C GLN A 221 13.85 -15.01 12.91
N GLY A 222 14.73 -15.54 12.06
CA GLY A 222 14.76 -16.97 11.72
C GLY A 222 13.85 -17.35 10.56
N PHE A 223 13.29 -16.37 9.85
CA PHE A 223 12.64 -16.59 8.55
C PHE A 223 13.59 -17.31 7.58
N THR A 224 13.05 -18.27 6.83
CA THR A 224 13.84 -19.11 5.93
C THR A 224 13.32 -19.12 4.51
N VAL A 225 14.24 -19.04 3.55
CA VAL A 225 13.96 -19.23 2.13
C VAL A 225 14.74 -20.44 1.65
N ASP A 226 14.01 -21.51 1.36
CA ASP A 226 14.53 -22.73 0.77
C ASP A 226 14.58 -22.60 -0.74
N THR A 227 15.65 -23.12 -1.32
CA THR A 227 15.77 -23.37 -2.76
C THR A 227 15.90 -24.88 -2.96
N ASN A 228 16.06 -25.35 -4.20
CA ASN A 228 16.27 -26.77 -4.48
C ASN A 228 17.49 -27.38 -3.75
N LYS A 229 18.50 -26.58 -3.36
CA LYS A 229 19.78 -27.08 -2.82
C LYS A 229 20.25 -26.40 -1.54
N ILE A 230 19.91 -25.13 -1.33
CA ILE A 230 20.32 -24.36 -0.16
C ILE A 230 19.10 -23.80 0.59
N ARG A 231 19.25 -23.66 1.91
CA ARG A 231 18.38 -22.95 2.83
C ARG A 231 19.08 -21.67 3.26
N ILE A 232 18.41 -20.55 3.03
CA ILE A 232 18.82 -19.22 3.45
C ILE A 232 18.11 -18.94 4.77
N VAL A 233 18.85 -18.64 5.83
CA VAL A 233 18.33 -18.39 7.18
C VAL A 233 18.65 -16.96 7.57
N ASP A 234 17.60 -16.20 7.79
CA ASP A 234 17.66 -14.82 8.27
C ASP A 234 18.07 -14.75 9.75
N GLN A 235 18.86 -13.74 10.12
CA GLN A 235 19.21 -13.39 11.50
C GLN A 235 18.78 -11.96 11.89
N GLY A 236 17.76 -11.41 11.23
CA GLY A 236 17.27 -10.03 11.32
C GLY A 236 17.87 -9.15 10.23
N THR A 237 17.43 -9.31 8.97
CA THR A 237 18.19 -8.81 7.80
C THR A 237 17.29 -8.42 6.61
N ARG A 238 17.81 -7.51 5.78
CA ARG A 238 17.37 -7.28 4.39
C ARG A 238 18.25 -8.07 3.43
N PHE A 239 17.68 -9.04 2.72
CA PHE A 239 18.44 -9.86 1.78
C PHE A 239 17.67 -10.16 0.49
N GLY A 240 18.39 -10.57 -0.55
CA GLY A 240 17.85 -10.94 -1.85
C GLY A 240 18.38 -12.29 -2.31
N ALA A 241 17.55 -13.03 -3.04
CA ALA A 241 17.89 -14.28 -3.69
C ALA A 241 17.46 -14.26 -5.17
N VAL A 242 18.36 -14.68 -6.06
CA VAL A 242 18.04 -14.92 -7.47
C VAL A 242 18.28 -16.39 -7.76
N VAL A 243 17.24 -17.10 -8.18
CA VAL A 243 17.32 -18.54 -8.48
C VAL A 243 16.94 -18.76 -9.93
N ASP A 244 17.84 -19.38 -10.69
CA ASP A 244 17.55 -19.74 -12.07
C ASP A 244 16.82 -21.09 -12.16
N ALA A 245 16.26 -21.40 -13.34
CA ALA A 245 15.56 -22.65 -13.59
C ALA A 245 16.45 -23.90 -13.47
N SER A 246 17.79 -23.75 -13.46
CA SER A 246 18.73 -24.86 -13.25
C SER A 246 19.02 -25.12 -11.76
N GLY A 247 18.61 -24.19 -10.88
CA GLY A 247 18.82 -24.24 -9.45
C GLY A 247 20.15 -23.62 -8.99
N GLU A 248 20.84 -22.84 -9.84
CA GLU A 248 21.89 -21.95 -9.34
C GLU A 248 21.24 -20.78 -8.61
N ALA A 249 21.81 -20.42 -7.46
CA ALA A 249 21.28 -19.37 -6.60
C ALA A 249 22.35 -18.30 -6.36
N GLU A 250 21.96 -17.03 -6.42
CA GLU A 250 22.76 -15.91 -5.91
C GLU A 250 22.08 -15.37 -4.66
N VAL A 251 22.84 -15.20 -3.58
CA VAL A 251 22.35 -14.61 -2.33
C VAL A 251 23.07 -13.30 -2.11
N HIS A 252 22.33 -12.24 -1.86
CA HIS A 252 22.80 -10.86 -1.66
C HIS A 252 22.30 -10.37 -0.32
N VAL A 253 23.19 -9.83 0.52
CA VAL A 253 22.82 -9.26 1.83
C VAL A 253 22.97 -7.75 1.78
N PHE A 254 21.87 -7.03 1.99
CA PHE A 254 21.83 -5.57 1.97
C PHE A 254 22.16 -5.01 3.35
N GLU A 255 21.49 -5.50 4.39
CA GLU A 255 21.65 -5.07 5.78
C GLU A 255 21.49 -6.25 6.71
N GLY A 256 22.39 -6.46 7.67
CA GLY A 256 22.33 -7.57 8.63
C GLY A 256 23.26 -8.76 8.28
N GLU A 257 22.86 -9.97 8.68
CA GLU A 257 23.59 -11.22 8.49
C GLU A 257 22.66 -12.40 8.10
N VAL A 258 23.09 -13.21 7.13
CA VAL A 258 22.36 -14.39 6.66
C VAL A 258 23.26 -15.62 6.71
N GLY A 259 22.71 -16.70 7.27
CA GLY A 259 23.32 -18.02 7.23
C GLY A 259 22.83 -18.83 6.04
N VAL A 260 23.73 -19.51 5.33
CA VAL A 260 23.37 -20.43 4.25
C VAL A 260 23.75 -21.86 4.63
N LYS A 261 22.80 -22.78 4.45
CA LYS A 261 22.93 -24.20 4.78
C LYS A 261 22.51 -25.06 3.58
N PRO A 262 23.07 -26.26 3.36
CA PRO A 262 22.50 -27.20 2.40
C PRO A 262 21.17 -27.74 2.90
N VAL A 263 20.16 -27.87 2.03
CA VAL A 263 18.86 -28.47 2.41
C VAL A 263 19.03 -29.93 2.85
N ALA A 264 19.99 -30.65 2.27
CA ALA A 264 20.30 -32.03 2.62
C ALA A 264 21.06 -32.19 3.96
N ALA A 265 21.57 -31.11 4.56
CA ALA A 265 22.42 -31.16 5.74
C ALA A 265 22.20 -29.92 6.64
N GLU A 266 21.08 -29.88 7.35
CA GLU A 266 20.62 -28.71 8.15
C GLU A 266 21.57 -28.24 9.26
N ASN A 267 22.47 -29.11 9.72
CA ASN A 267 23.44 -28.79 10.78
C ASN A 267 24.75 -28.17 10.27
N GLN A 268 24.94 -28.08 8.95
CA GLN A 268 26.15 -27.51 8.37
C GLN A 268 25.87 -26.12 7.81
N VAL A 269 26.50 -25.09 8.39
CA VAL A 269 26.57 -23.76 7.78
C VAL A 269 27.69 -23.78 6.74
N ILE A 270 27.34 -23.54 5.48
CA ILE A 270 28.30 -23.50 4.37
C ILE A 270 28.77 -22.09 4.04
N ALA A 271 28.01 -21.06 4.44
CA ALA A 271 28.41 -19.66 4.40
C ALA A 271 27.64 -18.84 5.44
N SER A 272 28.26 -17.80 5.96
CA SER A 272 27.59 -16.67 6.61
C SER A 272 27.96 -15.42 5.82
N LEU A 273 26.96 -14.66 5.39
CA LEU A 273 27.10 -13.43 4.60
C LEU A 273 26.62 -12.26 5.44
N LYS A 274 27.40 -11.18 5.46
CA LYS A 274 27.06 -9.91 6.11
C LYS A 274 26.63 -8.87 5.09
N ALA A 275 26.15 -7.73 5.58
CA ALA A 275 25.84 -6.56 4.75
C ALA A 275 26.93 -6.28 3.70
N SER A 276 26.50 -5.94 2.49
CA SER A 276 27.36 -5.72 1.31
C SER A 276 28.12 -6.95 0.79
N GLN A 277 27.75 -8.16 1.22
CA GLN A 277 28.29 -9.41 0.69
C GLN A 277 27.29 -10.16 -0.19
N ALA A 278 27.80 -10.83 -1.21
CA ALA A 278 27.00 -11.71 -2.06
C ALA A 278 27.81 -12.92 -2.55
N LEU A 279 27.16 -14.08 -2.58
CA LEU A 279 27.77 -15.34 -3.04
C LEU A 279 26.86 -16.04 -4.04
N ARG A 280 27.47 -16.73 -5.00
CA ARG A 280 26.80 -17.67 -5.88
C ARG A 280 26.93 -19.08 -5.34
N PHE A 281 25.87 -19.84 -5.43
CA PHE A 281 25.78 -21.23 -5.04
C PHE A 281 25.37 -22.09 -6.23
N SER A 282 26.01 -23.24 -6.38
CA SER A 282 25.67 -24.24 -7.38
C SER A 282 25.81 -25.62 -6.75
N ASN A 283 24.82 -26.49 -6.96
CA ASN A 283 24.75 -27.81 -6.35
C ASN A 283 24.96 -27.80 -4.82
N GLY A 284 24.43 -26.79 -4.12
CA GLY A 284 24.51 -26.70 -2.66
C GLY A 284 25.88 -26.28 -2.11
N ASN A 285 26.80 -25.82 -2.96
CA ASN A 285 28.13 -25.35 -2.57
C ASN A 285 28.39 -23.94 -3.11
N VAL A 286 29.28 -23.19 -2.45
CA VAL A 286 29.75 -21.89 -2.93
C VAL A 286 30.48 -22.09 -4.28
N LYS A 287 30.13 -21.29 -5.28
CA LYS A 287 30.70 -21.33 -6.63
C LYS A 287 31.42 -20.01 -6.92
N GLY A 288 32.73 -20.07 -7.07
CA GLY A 288 33.56 -18.93 -7.46
C GLY A 288 33.88 -17.99 -6.30
N ALA A 289 34.31 -16.77 -6.64
CA ALA A 289 34.61 -15.72 -5.69
C ALA A 289 33.35 -14.92 -5.31
N GLU A 290 33.46 -14.12 -4.26
CA GLU A 290 32.44 -13.16 -3.86
C GLU A 290 32.04 -12.24 -5.03
N ILE A 291 30.74 -12.07 -5.20
CA ILE A 291 30.17 -11.20 -6.24
C ILE A 291 29.77 -9.87 -5.61
N ARG A 292 29.63 -8.83 -6.44
CA ARG A 292 29.18 -7.52 -5.95
C ARG A 292 27.69 -7.56 -5.63
N VAL A 293 27.32 -7.06 -4.45
CA VAL A 293 25.92 -6.79 -4.12
C VAL A 293 25.37 -5.79 -5.13
N THR A 294 24.19 -6.10 -5.67
CA THR A 294 23.55 -5.26 -6.68
C THR A 294 22.10 -4.98 -6.27
N PRO A 295 21.84 -4.02 -5.36
CA PRO A 295 20.49 -3.76 -4.84
C PRO A 295 19.49 -3.41 -5.95
N ALA A 296 19.92 -2.64 -6.96
CA ALA A 296 19.12 -2.25 -8.12
C ALA A 296 18.62 -3.42 -9.00
N ARG A 297 19.04 -4.67 -8.73
CA ARG A 297 18.47 -5.87 -9.38
C ARG A 297 17.21 -6.38 -8.68
N PHE A 298 16.86 -5.82 -7.53
CA PHE A 298 15.74 -6.25 -6.72
C PHE A 298 14.79 -5.07 -6.53
N ALA A 299 13.50 -5.30 -6.77
CA ALA A 299 12.48 -4.35 -6.33
C ALA A 299 12.39 -4.32 -4.79
N ASP A 300 11.75 -3.28 -4.27
CA ASP A 300 11.61 -3.11 -2.84
C ASP A 300 10.66 -4.15 -2.22
N ALA A 301 11.13 -4.73 -1.10
CA ALA A 301 10.30 -5.48 -0.17
C ALA A 301 9.22 -4.55 0.44
N PRO A 302 8.11 -5.12 0.99
CA PRO A 302 7.10 -4.32 1.66
C PRO A 302 7.70 -3.38 2.71
N THR A 303 7.21 -2.15 2.80
CA THR A 303 7.72 -1.18 3.78
C THR A 303 7.29 -1.56 5.21
N PRO A 304 8.00 -1.08 6.25
CA PRO A 304 7.56 -1.27 7.63
C PRO A 304 6.11 -0.81 7.86
N GLU A 305 5.70 0.31 7.27
CA GLU A 305 4.34 0.85 7.37
C GLU A 305 3.32 -0.11 6.76
N GLN A 306 3.60 -0.69 5.58
CA GLN A 306 2.73 -1.73 4.98
C GLN A 306 2.59 -2.94 5.88
N LEU A 307 3.70 -3.38 6.48
CA LEU A 307 3.75 -4.53 7.37
C LEU A 307 2.98 -4.28 8.67
N ILE A 308 3.12 -3.10 9.26
CA ILE A 308 2.39 -2.66 10.46
C ILE A 308 0.90 -2.54 10.16
N ALA A 309 0.55 -1.89 9.05
CA ALA A 309 -0.85 -1.70 8.67
C ALA A 309 -1.54 -3.04 8.40
N ALA A 310 -0.85 -3.97 7.72
CA ALA A 310 -1.33 -5.33 7.51
C ALA A 310 -1.47 -6.15 8.82
N LYS A 311 -0.61 -5.91 9.81
CA LYS A 311 -0.66 -6.55 11.14
C LYS A 311 -1.92 -6.15 11.92
N SER A 312 -2.45 -4.95 11.70
CA SER A 312 -3.68 -4.47 12.36
C SER A 312 -4.94 -5.29 12.04
N GLY A 313 -4.87 -6.16 11.02
CA GLY A 313 -5.96 -7.07 10.63
C GLY A 313 -6.89 -6.52 9.55
N SER A 314 -6.85 -5.22 9.26
CA SER A 314 -7.61 -4.57 8.20
C SER A 314 -6.67 -4.11 7.09
N TYR A 315 -6.55 -4.93 6.03
CA TYR A 315 -5.73 -4.60 4.86
C TYR A 315 -6.52 -4.78 3.55
N PRO A 316 -6.48 -3.81 2.61
CA PRO A 316 -5.86 -2.49 2.73
C PRO A 316 -6.42 -1.67 3.91
N PRO A 317 -5.65 -0.68 4.44
CA PRO A 317 -6.11 0.15 5.54
C PRO A 317 -7.45 0.83 5.19
N GLN A 318 -8.42 0.78 6.11
CA GLN A 318 -9.74 1.40 5.88
C GLN A 318 -9.82 2.84 6.41
N GLU A 319 -9.01 3.18 7.42
CA GLU A 319 -9.05 4.50 8.04
C GLU A 319 -8.63 5.57 7.04
N THR A 320 -9.47 6.58 6.88
CA THR A 320 -9.20 7.69 5.97
C THR A 320 -8.17 8.60 6.62
N LEU A 321 -6.99 8.71 6.01
CA LEU A 321 -6.19 9.91 6.17
C LEU A 321 -7.01 11.03 5.51
N ASP A 322 -7.86 11.69 6.28
CA ASP A 322 -8.69 12.78 5.75
C ASP A 322 -7.77 13.75 5.01
N PHE A 323 -8.16 14.17 3.80
CA PHE A 323 -7.58 15.38 3.24
C PHE A 323 -7.71 16.46 4.33
N GLU A 324 -6.66 17.26 4.54
CA GLU A 324 -6.73 18.35 5.52
C GLU A 324 -8.08 19.04 5.41
N LYS A 325 -8.73 19.25 6.56
CA LYS A 325 -10.04 19.91 6.68
C LYS A 325 -9.90 21.39 6.30
N LEU A 326 -9.52 21.66 5.07
CA LEU A 326 -9.85 22.88 4.37
C LEU A 326 -11.35 22.80 4.19
N GLU A 327 -12.08 23.66 4.91
CA GLU A 327 -13.50 23.91 4.69
C GLU A 327 -13.71 23.91 3.17
N PRO A 328 -14.40 22.92 2.60
CA PRO A 328 -14.59 22.92 1.18
C PRO A 328 -15.38 24.19 0.89
N MET A 329 -14.81 25.10 0.10
CA MET A 329 -15.56 26.22 -0.48
C MET A 329 -16.81 25.72 -1.26
N ASN A 330 -16.94 24.40 -1.44
CA ASN A 330 -18.03 23.64 -2.03
C ASN A 330 -19.40 23.76 -1.32
N GLN A 331 -19.62 24.66 -0.35
CA GLN A 331 -21.00 25.00 0.06
C GLN A 331 -21.73 25.87 -0.98
N VAL A 332 -21.03 26.36 -2.01
CA VAL A 332 -21.64 27.15 -3.08
C VAL A 332 -22.27 26.24 -4.13
N SER A 333 -23.58 26.41 -4.31
CA SER A 333 -24.42 25.72 -5.29
C SER A 333 -23.87 25.90 -6.70
N LEU A 334 -23.47 24.81 -7.35
CA LEU A 334 -23.19 24.81 -8.79
C LEU A 334 -24.52 24.92 -9.54
N ILE A 335 -24.91 26.15 -9.85
CA ILE A 335 -25.78 26.37 -10.99
C ILE A 335 -24.95 25.96 -12.22
N ARG A 336 -25.37 24.90 -12.93
CA ARG A 336 -24.83 24.48 -14.23
C ARG A 336 -25.01 25.61 -15.24
N GLU A 337 -24.21 26.66 -15.21
CA GLU A 337 -24.39 27.77 -16.15
C GLU A 337 -23.72 27.47 -17.50
N ASN A 338 -22.52 26.87 -17.55
CA ASN A 338 -21.89 26.43 -18.81
C ASN A 338 -20.84 25.32 -18.56
N SER A 339 -20.96 24.18 -19.25
CA SER A 339 -19.95 23.11 -19.25
C SER A 339 -18.66 23.57 -19.94
N ALA A 340 -17.50 23.16 -19.42
CA ALA A 340 -16.18 23.37 -20.05
C ALA A 340 -15.96 22.51 -21.31
N LEU A 341 -16.90 21.61 -21.63
CA LEU A 341 -16.77 20.66 -22.72
C LEU A 341 -17.13 21.28 -24.09
N PRO A 342 -16.34 21.00 -25.13
CA PRO A 342 -16.70 21.40 -26.49
C PRO A 342 -17.86 20.54 -27.03
N LYS A 343 -18.61 21.08 -28.00
CA LYS A 343 -19.72 20.35 -28.64
C LYS A 343 -19.21 19.25 -29.57
N GLY A 344 -20.03 18.22 -29.80
CA GLY A 344 -19.75 17.18 -30.81
C GLY A 344 -18.63 16.21 -30.45
N ILE A 345 -18.23 16.15 -29.18
CA ILE A 345 -17.26 15.18 -28.67
C ILE A 345 -17.90 13.81 -28.47
N ARG A 346 -17.08 12.74 -28.50
CA ARG A 346 -17.53 11.37 -28.25
C ARG A 346 -17.69 11.10 -26.76
N VAL A 347 -16.70 11.52 -25.97
CA VAL A 347 -16.65 11.34 -24.52
C VAL A 347 -16.15 12.63 -23.88
N GLY A 348 -16.70 13.03 -22.73
CA GLY A 348 -16.30 14.25 -22.04
C GLY A 348 -16.65 14.27 -20.56
N GLU A 349 -15.76 14.80 -19.74
CA GLU A 349 -15.96 15.02 -18.30
C GLU A 349 -15.31 16.34 -17.86
N ASP A 350 -16.10 17.17 -17.15
CA ASP A 350 -15.71 18.43 -16.50
C ASP A 350 -15.84 18.36 -14.97
N PHE A 351 -16.15 17.18 -14.42
CA PHE A 351 -16.12 16.84 -13.01
C PHE A 351 -17.04 17.68 -12.10
N GLU A 352 -18.08 18.30 -12.67
CA GLU A 352 -19.06 19.09 -11.92
C GLU A 352 -20.09 18.21 -11.18
N TYR A 353 -19.79 17.87 -9.92
CA TYR A 353 -20.63 17.03 -9.07
C TYR A 353 -20.98 17.69 -7.72
N PRO A 354 -22.15 17.35 -7.11
CA PRO A 354 -22.61 17.97 -5.87
C PRO A 354 -21.88 17.51 -4.59
N THR A 355 -20.89 16.62 -4.69
CA THR A 355 -20.17 16.04 -3.55
C THR A 355 -18.66 16.22 -3.71
N SER A 356 -17.92 16.30 -2.59
CA SER A 356 -16.45 16.35 -2.58
C SER A 356 -15.79 15.00 -2.90
N SER A 357 -16.56 13.96 -3.21
CA SER A 357 -16.05 12.64 -3.58
C SER A 357 -16.40 12.32 -5.02
N LEU A 358 -15.41 11.93 -5.83
CA LEU A 358 -15.62 11.44 -7.18
C LEU A 358 -16.22 10.01 -7.21
N TYR A 359 -16.08 9.24 -6.13
CA TYR A 359 -16.56 7.86 -6.07
C TYR A 359 -18.04 7.72 -6.40
N GLN A 360 -18.36 6.80 -7.32
CA GLN A 360 -19.70 6.51 -7.84
C GLN A 360 -20.41 7.68 -8.53
N GLN A 361 -19.73 8.81 -8.76
CA GLN A 361 -20.32 9.91 -9.52
C GLN A 361 -20.51 9.50 -10.97
N SER A 362 -21.70 9.76 -11.50
CA SER A 362 -22.07 9.49 -12.88
C SER A 362 -22.58 10.77 -13.54
N GLY A 363 -21.97 11.10 -14.67
CA GLY A 363 -22.17 12.34 -15.41
C GLY A 363 -21.35 12.36 -16.69
N GLY A 364 -21.12 13.54 -17.23
CA GLY A 364 -20.39 13.72 -18.48
C GLY A 364 -21.13 13.17 -19.71
N VAL A 365 -20.39 13.03 -20.81
CA VAL A 365 -20.87 12.54 -22.11
C VAL A 365 -20.11 11.26 -22.45
N GLY A 366 -20.79 10.23 -22.98
CA GLY A 366 -20.16 9.02 -23.54
C GLY A 366 -19.62 8.00 -22.52
N PHE A 367 -19.82 8.24 -21.23
CA PHE A 367 -19.50 7.29 -20.16
C PHE A 367 -20.69 6.41 -19.80
N SER A 368 -20.42 5.21 -19.29
CA SER A 368 -21.47 4.33 -18.81
C SER A 368 -22.17 4.93 -17.57
N HIS A 369 -23.29 4.32 -17.19
CA HIS A 369 -24.02 4.68 -15.97
C HIS A 369 -23.32 4.18 -14.70
N GLU A 370 -22.31 3.31 -14.84
CA GLU A 370 -21.41 2.97 -13.75
C GLU A 370 -20.55 4.23 -13.48
N GLY A 371 -20.62 4.72 -12.24
CA GLY A 371 -19.89 5.91 -11.85
C GLY A 371 -18.37 5.69 -11.80
N TRP A 372 -17.64 6.76 -11.51
CA TRP A 372 -16.19 6.69 -11.34
C TRP A 372 -15.80 5.72 -10.21
N TRP A 373 -14.88 4.82 -10.52
CA TRP A 373 -14.20 4.02 -9.53
C TRP A 373 -12.95 4.75 -9.06
N THR A 374 -12.86 4.99 -7.76
CA THR A 374 -11.76 5.70 -7.14
C THR A 374 -11.64 5.33 -5.66
N ASP A 375 -10.42 5.41 -5.13
CA ASP A 375 -10.19 5.38 -3.69
C ASP A 375 -10.39 6.79 -3.11
N GLN A 376 -11.32 6.90 -2.16
CA GLN A 376 -11.69 8.16 -1.52
C GLN A 376 -10.62 8.68 -0.56
N ASN A 377 -9.67 7.82 -0.15
CA ASN A 377 -8.50 8.22 0.59
C ASN A 377 -7.58 9.07 -0.28
N PHE A 378 -7.51 8.82 -1.58
CA PHE A 378 -6.51 9.46 -2.43
C PHE A 378 -7.09 10.47 -3.39
N THR A 379 -8.42 10.48 -3.56
CA THR A 379 -9.08 11.34 -4.54
C THR A 379 -10.26 12.09 -3.93
N ARG A 380 -10.32 13.39 -4.21
CA ARG A 380 -11.46 14.25 -3.90
C ARG A 380 -11.82 15.16 -5.08
N LEU A 381 -13.02 15.71 -5.02
CA LEU A 381 -13.47 16.83 -5.83
C LEU A 381 -13.36 18.13 -5.01
N MET A 382 -12.82 19.17 -5.63
CA MET A 382 -12.68 20.47 -4.97
C MET A 382 -12.82 21.62 -5.96
N ILE A 383 -13.17 22.79 -5.44
CA ILE A 383 -13.07 24.07 -6.15
C ILE A 383 -11.65 24.60 -5.92
N PRO A 384 -10.84 24.79 -6.96
CA PRO A 384 -9.50 25.35 -6.80
C PRO A 384 -9.56 26.87 -6.63
N GLU A 385 -8.50 27.47 -6.07
CA GLU A 385 -8.39 28.95 -5.99
C GLU A 385 -8.37 29.60 -7.39
N LYS A 386 -7.78 28.90 -8.36
CA LYS A 386 -7.76 29.26 -9.77
C LYS A 386 -8.15 28.03 -10.58
N GLN A 387 -9.06 28.20 -11.53
CA GLN A 387 -9.37 27.13 -12.49
C GLN A 387 -8.10 26.71 -13.23
N LEU A 388 -8.00 25.42 -13.53
CA LEU A 388 -6.97 24.97 -14.46
C LEU A 388 -7.22 25.66 -15.79
N GLN A 389 -6.20 26.35 -16.30
CA GLN A 389 -6.32 27.13 -17.51
C GLN A 389 -5.06 26.95 -18.34
N TRP A 390 -5.26 26.68 -19.62
CA TRP A 390 -4.19 26.74 -20.60
C TRP A 390 -4.58 27.69 -21.72
N ARG A 391 -3.95 28.87 -21.77
CA ARG A 391 -4.28 29.94 -22.73
C ARG A 391 -5.76 30.32 -22.65
N ASP A 392 -6.52 30.11 -23.72
CA ASP A 392 -7.95 30.37 -23.86
C ASP A 392 -8.82 29.13 -23.57
N LEU A 393 -8.20 28.01 -23.15
CA LEU A 393 -8.90 26.84 -22.65
C LEU A 393 -9.03 26.92 -21.14
N ASP A 394 -10.25 27.24 -20.71
CA ASP A 394 -10.65 27.22 -19.32
C ASP A 394 -11.17 25.83 -18.93
N GLY A 395 -10.76 25.37 -17.76
CA GLY A 395 -11.35 24.24 -17.04
C GLY A 395 -12.71 24.56 -16.43
N GLY A 396 -13.30 23.54 -15.80
CA GLY A 396 -14.52 23.67 -15.02
C GLY A 396 -14.30 24.38 -13.67
N PRO A 397 -15.38 24.66 -12.94
CA PRO A 397 -15.33 25.21 -11.58
C PRO A 397 -14.87 24.16 -10.54
N MET A 398 -14.90 22.87 -10.90
CA MET A 398 -14.45 21.77 -10.05
C MET A 398 -13.32 21.02 -10.74
N ILE A 399 -12.41 20.50 -9.93
CA ILE A 399 -11.32 19.65 -10.38
C ILE A 399 -11.27 18.37 -9.57
N VAL A 400 -10.68 17.33 -10.15
CA VAL A 400 -10.25 16.16 -9.40
C VAL A 400 -8.89 16.46 -8.79
N HIS A 401 -8.78 16.31 -7.48
CA HIS A 401 -7.51 16.33 -6.76
C HIS A 401 -7.19 14.92 -6.31
N ALA A 402 -6.06 14.40 -6.76
CA ALA A 402 -5.54 13.11 -6.37
C ALA A 402 -4.16 13.29 -5.72
N ARG A 403 -4.06 12.94 -4.43
CA ARG A 403 -2.81 13.10 -3.67
C ARG A 403 -1.86 11.93 -3.86
N GLY A 404 -0.58 12.13 -3.55
CA GLY A 404 0.42 11.09 -3.55
C GLY A 404 0.28 10.12 -2.37
N HIS A 405 1.21 9.16 -2.32
CA HIS A 405 0.99 7.82 -1.78
C HIS A 405 1.39 7.69 -0.33
N HIS A 406 0.43 7.28 0.50
CA HIS A 406 0.75 6.85 1.84
C HIS A 406 1.26 5.41 1.80
N HIS A 407 2.54 5.21 2.14
CA HIS A 407 3.23 3.92 2.02
C HIS A 407 2.49 2.73 2.62
N ALA A 408 1.66 2.93 3.65
CA ALA A 408 0.84 1.85 4.24
C ALA A 408 -0.15 1.17 3.27
N TYR A 409 -0.48 1.78 2.13
CA TYR A 409 -1.46 1.27 1.17
C TYR A 409 -0.79 0.48 0.02
N PRO A 410 -1.55 -0.35 -0.72
CA PRO A 410 -1.05 -0.98 -1.94
C PRO A 410 -0.73 0.04 -3.04
N SER A 411 0.24 -0.27 -3.90
CA SER A 411 0.67 0.56 -5.04
C SER A 411 -0.38 0.80 -6.12
N LEU A 412 -1.46 -0.01 -6.14
CA LEU A 412 -2.59 0.17 -7.06
C LEU A 412 -3.79 0.88 -6.43
N ALA A 413 -3.72 1.27 -5.16
CA ALA A 413 -4.82 1.95 -4.47
C ALA A 413 -5.14 3.35 -5.06
N HIS A 414 -4.25 3.92 -5.88
CA HIS A 414 -4.41 5.26 -6.46
C HIS A 414 -4.87 5.21 -7.91
N ARG A 415 -6.12 4.81 -8.12
CA ARG A 415 -6.71 4.72 -9.46
C ARG A 415 -8.01 5.46 -9.53
N ILE A 416 -8.17 6.19 -10.62
CA ILE A 416 -9.41 6.82 -11.02
C ILE A 416 -9.78 6.19 -12.37
N ALA A 417 -10.85 5.42 -12.44
CA ALA A 417 -11.21 4.75 -13.69
C ALA A 417 -12.70 4.81 -13.96
N ARG A 418 -13.05 4.79 -15.24
CA ARG A 418 -14.44 4.75 -15.66
C ARG A 418 -14.60 4.03 -16.99
N LYS A 419 -15.73 3.33 -17.09
CA LYS A 419 -16.14 2.59 -18.28
C LYS A 419 -16.87 3.50 -19.25
N LEU A 420 -16.61 3.31 -20.54
CA LEU A 420 -17.28 4.00 -21.62
C LEU A 420 -18.65 3.37 -21.89
N GLU A 421 -19.63 4.17 -22.31
CA GLU A 421 -20.94 3.66 -22.71
C GLU A 421 -20.83 2.83 -23.99
N THR A 422 -20.12 3.37 -24.97
CA THR A 422 -19.84 2.72 -26.25
C THR A 422 -18.34 2.53 -26.41
N PRO A 423 -17.86 1.29 -26.68
CA PRO A 423 -16.44 1.06 -26.93
C PRO A 423 -15.91 1.86 -28.13
N LEU A 424 -14.73 2.46 -27.99
CA LEU A 424 -14.05 3.15 -29.09
C LEU A 424 -13.36 2.12 -29.98
N THR A 425 -13.85 1.96 -31.20
CA THR A 425 -13.32 1.00 -32.20
C THR A 425 -12.45 1.65 -33.26
N ASP A 426 -12.58 2.94 -33.48
CA ASP A 426 -11.89 3.70 -34.52
C ASP A 426 -10.88 4.65 -33.90
N ASP A 427 -10.02 5.23 -34.72
CA ASP A 427 -9.03 6.22 -34.31
C ASP A 427 -9.73 7.40 -33.58
N PHE A 428 -9.08 7.94 -32.57
CA PHE A 428 -9.63 9.04 -31.77
C PHE A 428 -8.53 9.93 -31.19
N TYR A 429 -8.86 11.20 -31.02
CA TYR A 429 -8.07 12.17 -30.29
C TYR A 429 -8.60 12.30 -28.87
N PHE A 430 -7.74 12.66 -27.94
CA PHE A 430 -8.12 12.96 -26.57
C PHE A 430 -7.29 14.11 -26.01
N SER A 431 -7.83 14.80 -25.01
CA SER A 431 -7.12 15.84 -24.28
C SER A 431 -7.53 15.90 -22.82
N MET A 432 -6.67 16.46 -21.97
CA MET A 432 -6.99 16.81 -20.59
C MET A 432 -6.13 17.97 -20.10
N LEU A 433 -6.64 18.71 -19.11
CA LEU A 433 -5.86 19.68 -18.33
C LEU A 433 -5.29 18.97 -17.11
N VAL A 434 -4.00 19.15 -16.87
CA VAL A 434 -3.27 18.57 -15.75
C VAL A 434 -2.37 19.60 -15.10
N GLN A 435 -2.35 19.63 -13.78
CA GLN A 435 -1.34 20.34 -12.99
C GLN A 435 -0.81 19.36 -11.94
N TYR A 436 0.48 19.43 -11.66
CA TYR A 436 1.14 18.61 -10.64
C TYR A 436 1.87 19.51 -9.66
N HIS A 437 1.83 19.16 -8.39
CA HIS A 437 2.56 19.78 -7.29
C HIS A 437 3.47 18.74 -6.64
N GLY A 438 4.72 19.12 -6.36
CA GLY A 438 5.72 18.24 -5.75
C GLY A 438 6.45 17.35 -6.76
N VAL A 439 6.76 17.84 -7.97
CA VAL A 439 7.43 17.00 -8.99
C VAL A 439 8.83 16.52 -8.55
N ASP A 440 8.96 15.21 -8.32
CA ASP A 440 10.20 14.53 -7.95
C ASP A 440 10.68 13.47 -8.97
N GLU A 441 11.81 12.78 -8.71
CA GLU A 441 12.47 11.88 -9.67
C GLU A 441 11.77 10.53 -9.85
N ASP A 442 11.13 10.02 -8.80
CA ASP A 442 10.45 8.74 -8.72
C ASP A 442 8.93 8.83 -8.91
N ASP A 443 8.44 10.07 -9.05
CA ASP A 443 7.06 10.35 -9.39
C ASP A 443 6.61 9.70 -10.68
N PHE A 444 5.35 9.28 -10.66
CA PHE A 444 4.66 8.75 -11.83
C PHE A 444 3.21 9.19 -11.81
N PHE A 445 2.70 9.65 -12.96
CA PHE A 445 1.27 9.59 -13.24
C PHE A 445 1.04 9.11 -14.66
N GLY A 446 -0.06 8.42 -14.91
CA GLY A 446 -0.41 7.98 -16.26
C GLY A 446 -1.90 7.89 -16.51
N LEU A 447 -2.37 8.53 -17.58
CA LEU A 447 -3.64 8.27 -18.25
C LEU A 447 -3.48 7.03 -19.14
N TRP A 448 -4.33 6.03 -18.98
CA TRP A 448 -4.31 4.78 -19.72
C TRP A 448 -5.66 4.49 -20.39
N PHE A 449 -5.61 3.72 -21.48
CA PHE A 449 -6.79 3.26 -22.23
C PHE A 449 -6.77 1.75 -22.39
N ASP A 450 -7.84 1.06 -21.98
CA ASP A 450 -7.92 -0.39 -21.98
C ASP A 450 -9.28 -0.91 -22.47
N SER A 451 -9.32 -2.18 -22.84
CA SER A 451 -10.50 -2.98 -23.13
C SER A 451 -11.31 -3.38 -21.88
N SER A 452 -10.75 -3.21 -20.68
CA SER A 452 -11.40 -3.48 -19.40
C SER A 452 -10.92 -2.51 -18.34
N MET A 453 -11.79 -2.14 -17.40
CA MET A 453 -11.39 -1.37 -16.21
C MET A 453 -10.56 -2.21 -15.24
N GLY A 454 -10.79 -3.52 -15.23
CA GLY A 454 -10.13 -4.40 -14.27
C GLY A 454 -10.66 -4.27 -12.83
N GLY A 455 -10.04 -4.94 -11.87
CA GLY A 455 -10.21 -4.78 -10.42
C GLY A 455 -9.06 -4.02 -9.76
N MET A 456 -9.01 -4.04 -8.42
CA MET A 456 -7.95 -3.38 -7.64
C MET A 456 -6.53 -3.86 -7.99
N GLY A 457 -6.39 -5.09 -8.50
CA GLY A 457 -5.11 -5.73 -8.81
C GLY A 457 -4.66 -5.60 -10.28
N SER A 458 -5.49 -5.07 -11.18
CA SER A 458 -5.24 -5.18 -12.63
C SER A 458 -4.01 -4.43 -13.07
N SER A 459 -3.14 -5.04 -13.87
CA SER A 459 -2.09 -4.27 -14.56
C SER A 459 -2.62 -3.56 -15.80
N HIS A 460 -2.37 -2.25 -15.92
CA HIS A 460 -2.52 -1.49 -17.16
C HIS A 460 -1.17 -1.10 -17.78
N ALA A 461 -0.06 -1.74 -17.41
CA ALA A 461 1.26 -1.38 -17.94
C ALA A 461 1.54 -1.85 -19.36
N ARG A 462 0.64 -2.62 -19.97
CA ARG A 462 0.79 -3.13 -21.35
C ARG A 462 -0.23 -2.54 -22.32
N VAL A 463 -0.80 -1.39 -21.96
CA VAL A 463 -1.79 -0.67 -22.75
C VAL A 463 -1.28 0.74 -23.08
N PRO A 464 -1.83 1.42 -24.11
CA PRO A 464 -1.42 2.77 -24.42
C PRO A 464 -1.65 3.69 -23.23
N SER A 465 -0.59 4.41 -22.84
CA SER A 465 -0.62 5.38 -21.76
C SER A 465 0.24 6.60 -22.08
N ILE A 466 -0.19 7.74 -21.55
CA ILE A 466 0.58 8.98 -21.53
C ILE A 466 0.62 9.51 -20.10
N GLY A 467 1.59 10.35 -19.79
CA GLY A 467 1.65 11.02 -18.50
C GLY A 467 3.04 11.53 -18.23
N PHE A 468 3.49 11.39 -16.99
CA PHE A 468 4.78 11.85 -16.53
C PHE A 468 5.47 10.80 -15.67
N LYS A 469 6.79 10.69 -15.81
CA LYS A 469 7.66 9.79 -15.05
C LYS A 469 9.10 10.31 -15.15
N GLU A 470 9.93 10.13 -14.11
CA GLU A 470 11.38 10.43 -14.19
C GLU A 470 11.65 11.87 -14.68
N ARG A 471 10.88 12.84 -14.17
CA ARG A 471 11.03 14.25 -14.59
C ARG A 471 10.82 14.47 -16.09
N LYS A 472 10.06 13.62 -16.77
CA LYS A 472 9.70 13.79 -18.18
C LYS A 472 8.27 13.36 -18.49
N PHE A 473 7.61 14.04 -19.43
CA PHE A 473 6.40 13.47 -20.01
C PHE A 473 6.75 12.22 -20.80
N PHE A 474 5.87 11.21 -20.78
CA PHE A 474 6.05 9.98 -21.53
C PHE A 474 4.81 9.61 -22.34
N ALA A 475 5.04 8.83 -23.39
CA ALA A 475 4.02 8.01 -24.05
C ALA A 475 4.56 6.59 -24.20
N ARG A 476 3.68 5.58 -24.08
CA ARG A 476 4.07 4.18 -24.22
C ARG A 476 2.92 3.27 -24.59
N PHE A 477 3.24 2.08 -25.11
CA PHE A 477 2.34 0.92 -25.13
C PHE A 477 2.74 -0.14 -24.09
N ASN A 478 3.97 -0.08 -23.58
CA ASN A 478 4.41 -0.80 -22.39
C ASN A 478 5.66 -0.18 -21.77
N VAL A 479 5.96 -0.59 -20.53
CA VAL A 479 7.12 -0.14 -19.74
C VAL A 479 8.48 -0.34 -20.40
N LYS A 480 8.60 -1.24 -21.38
CA LYS A 480 9.89 -1.48 -22.08
C LYS A 480 10.09 -0.61 -23.30
N GLN A 481 9.06 0.09 -23.76
CA GLN A 481 9.13 0.93 -24.95
C GLN A 481 8.35 2.22 -24.71
N GLU A 482 9.08 3.16 -24.12
CA GLU A 482 8.63 4.48 -23.76
C GLU A 482 9.36 5.50 -24.61
N ALA A 483 8.71 6.62 -24.87
CA ALA A 483 9.35 7.79 -25.44
C ALA A 483 9.01 8.99 -24.58
N PHE A 484 9.99 9.87 -24.41
CA PHE A 484 9.97 10.94 -23.43
C PHE A 484 10.08 12.31 -24.08
N PHE A 485 9.50 13.31 -23.46
CA PHE A 485 9.55 14.72 -23.88
C PHE A 485 9.45 15.62 -22.66
N GLU A 486 10.30 16.67 -22.60
CA GLU A 486 10.33 17.79 -21.63
C GLU A 486 10.02 17.50 -20.14
N GLN A 487 10.61 18.27 -19.23
CA GLN A 487 10.26 18.19 -17.83
C GLN A 487 9.01 19.07 -17.56
N PRO A 488 7.97 18.59 -16.84
CA PRO A 488 6.91 19.43 -16.33
C PRO A 488 7.47 20.42 -15.32
N VAL A 489 6.86 21.60 -15.31
CA VAL A 489 7.13 22.64 -14.34
C VAL A 489 6.09 22.49 -13.24
N ASP A 490 6.57 22.47 -12.01
CA ASP A 490 5.71 22.36 -10.82
C ASP A 490 4.69 23.50 -10.80
N ASP A 491 3.46 23.17 -10.43
CA ASP A 491 2.31 24.09 -10.39
C ASP A 491 1.93 24.76 -11.73
N GLU A 492 2.49 24.35 -12.86
CA GLU A 492 2.03 24.81 -14.19
C GLU A 492 0.87 23.92 -14.70
N THR A 493 -0.13 24.54 -15.33
CA THR A 493 -1.19 23.80 -16.01
C THR A 493 -0.75 23.41 -17.43
N PHE A 494 -0.79 22.11 -17.71
CA PHE A 494 -0.50 21.54 -19.01
C PHE A 494 -1.77 21.08 -19.72
N LEU A 495 -1.87 21.38 -21.01
CA LEU A 495 -2.78 20.71 -21.92
C LEU A 495 -2.06 19.49 -22.52
N LEU A 496 -2.50 18.30 -22.14
CA LEU A 496 -2.04 17.05 -22.72
C LEU A 496 -2.98 16.65 -23.83
N VAL A 497 -2.45 16.36 -25.03
CA VAL A 497 -3.24 15.93 -26.19
C VAL A 497 -2.64 14.67 -26.78
N GLY A 498 -3.45 13.68 -27.11
CA GLY A 498 -2.98 12.47 -27.76
C GLY A 498 -3.91 11.98 -28.85
N HIS A 499 -3.36 11.12 -29.71
CA HIS A 499 -4.06 10.46 -30.79
C HIS A 499 -3.72 8.98 -30.79
N LEU A 500 -4.72 8.13 -30.52
CA LEU A 500 -4.57 6.69 -30.53
C LEU A 500 -5.19 6.14 -31.83
N SER A 501 -4.36 5.46 -32.62
CA SER A 501 -4.76 4.98 -33.94
C SER A 501 -4.33 3.55 -34.24
N LYS A 502 -5.00 2.96 -35.22
CA LYS A 502 -4.75 1.59 -35.69
C LYS A 502 -3.83 1.52 -36.90
N LYS A 503 -3.21 2.61 -37.38
CA LYS A 503 -2.38 2.71 -38.62
C LYS A 503 -2.09 1.36 -39.31
N ASN A 504 -2.91 1.02 -40.31
CA ASN A 504 -2.85 -0.22 -41.12
C ASN A 504 -2.88 -1.55 -40.32
N SER A 505 -3.60 -1.60 -39.21
CA SER A 505 -3.73 -2.74 -38.30
C SER A 505 -5.18 -2.92 -37.84
N LYS A 506 -5.52 -4.12 -37.35
CA LYS A 506 -6.82 -4.41 -36.71
C LYS A 506 -6.88 -3.95 -35.25
N PHE A 507 -5.72 -3.67 -34.66
CA PHE A 507 -5.51 -3.29 -33.26
C PHE A 507 -4.89 -1.91 -33.19
N PHE A 508 -5.19 -1.16 -32.13
CA PHE A 508 -4.50 0.10 -31.83
C PHE A 508 -3.01 -0.19 -31.69
N ASN A 509 -2.21 0.51 -32.49
CA ASN A 509 -0.78 0.21 -32.64
C ASN A 509 0.10 1.47 -32.75
N HIS A 510 -0.50 2.65 -32.66
CA HIS A 510 0.17 3.93 -32.86
C HIS A 510 -0.40 4.97 -31.91
N LEU A 511 0.49 5.63 -31.16
CA LEU A 511 0.16 6.67 -30.18
C LEU A 511 1.02 7.89 -30.48
N GLU A 512 0.36 9.01 -30.78
CA GLU A 512 0.98 10.32 -30.94
C GLU A 512 0.59 11.18 -29.74
N PHE A 513 1.52 11.99 -29.23
CA PHE A 513 1.35 12.75 -28.01
C PHE A 513 1.99 14.14 -28.12
N TRP A 514 1.27 15.13 -27.63
CA TRP A 514 1.62 16.54 -27.61
C TRP A 514 1.47 17.09 -26.19
N VAL A 515 2.41 17.96 -25.81
CA VAL A 515 2.36 18.72 -24.56
C VAL A 515 2.32 20.20 -24.90
N ASN A 516 1.24 20.88 -24.50
CA ASN A 516 1.02 22.29 -24.81
C ASN A 516 1.20 22.60 -26.31
N PRO A 517 0.43 21.97 -27.22
CA PRO A 517 0.63 22.12 -28.66
C PRO A 517 0.25 23.52 -29.16
N VAL A 518 1.17 24.21 -29.84
CA VAL A 518 0.98 25.60 -30.29
C VAL A 518 1.55 25.82 -31.69
N GLY A 519 0.85 26.57 -32.55
CA GLY A 519 1.33 26.90 -33.89
C GLY A 519 1.66 25.64 -34.71
N GLU A 520 2.86 25.58 -35.31
CA GLU A 520 3.32 24.42 -36.09
C GLU A 520 3.42 23.12 -35.24
N ARG A 521 3.59 23.22 -33.91
CA ARG A 521 3.58 22.04 -33.02
C ARG A 521 2.20 21.38 -32.93
N SER A 522 1.14 22.06 -33.36
CA SER A 522 -0.18 21.41 -33.51
C SER A 522 -0.23 20.44 -34.70
N GLU A 523 0.70 20.55 -35.66
CA GLU A 523 0.78 19.67 -36.83
C GLU A 523 1.76 18.49 -36.64
N THR A 524 2.73 18.62 -35.72
CA THR A 524 3.74 17.59 -35.46
C THR A 524 3.74 17.16 -33.99
N PRO A 525 3.53 15.87 -33.68
CA PRO A 525 3.59 15.36 -32.31
C PRO A 525 4.98 15.48 -31.70
N ASP A 526 5.01 15.80 -30.41
CA ASP A 526 6.24 15.84 -29.62
C ASP A 526 6.79 14.42 -29.40
N VAL A 527 5.90 13.43 -29.27
CA VAL A 527 6.24 12.02 -29.06
C VAL A 527 5.39 11.10 -29.96
N VAL A 528 6.02 10.09 -30.54
CA VAL A 528 5.35 9.04 -31.33
C VAL A 528 5.83 7.66 -30.91
N VAL A 529 4.88 6.78 -30.54
CA VAL A 529 5.17 5.41 -30.12
C VAL A 529 4.38 4.40 -30.94
N LYS A 530 5.02 3.27 -31.25
CA LYS A 530 4.43 2.14 -31.97
C LYS A 530 4.37 0.92 -31.07
N ARG A 531 3.26 0.18 -31.11
CA ARG A 531 3.06 -1.05 -30.35
C ARG A 531 4.03 -2.15 -30.77
N ASN A 532 4.67 -2.79 -29.81
CA ASN A 532 5.49 -3.99 -30.03
C ASN A 532 4.71 -5.29 -29.76
N LYS A 533 5.42 -6.42 -29.71
CA LYS A 533 4.82 -7.74 -29.50
C LYS A 533 4.38 -8.01 -28.04
N GLU A 534 4.93 -7.30 -27.07
CA GLU A 534 4.67 -7.53 -25.64
C GLU A 534 3.44 -6.75 -25.13
N ALA A 535 3.06 -5.67 -25.81
CA ALA A 535 1.86 -4.89 -25.49
C ALA A 535 0.56 -5.60 -25.92
N ASN A 536 -0.52 -5.33 -25.20
CA ASN A 536 -1.84 -5.93 -25.39
C ASN A 536 -2.42 -5.63 -26.79
N LEU A 537 -3.19 -6.57 -27.32
CA LEU A 537 -3.85 -6.46 -28.62
C LEU A 537 -5.25 -5.87 -28.47
N LEU A 538 -5.34 -4.54 -28.45
CA LEU A 538 -6.61 -3.84 -28.23
C LEU A 538 -7.35 -3.58 -29.54
N LYS A 539 -8.49 -4.27 -29.73
CA LYS A 539 -9.40 -4.01 -30.86
C LYS A 539 -10.37 -2.86 -30.57
N SER A 540 -10.71 -2.66 -29.31
CA SER A 540 -11.56 -1.59 -28.81
C SER A 540 -11.04 -1.11 -27.47
N ILE A 541 -11.35 0.14 -27.14
CA ILE A 541 -11.17 0.71 -25.81
C ILE A 541 -12.54 0.80 -25.16
N ASN A 542 -12.68 0.24 -23.96
CA ASN A 542 -13.93 0.18 -23.22
C ASN A 542 -13.84 0.94 -21.89
N ALA A 543 -12.63 1.23 -21.43
CA ALA A 543 -12.39 1.96 -20.20
C ALA A 543 -11.15 2.85 -20.34
N LEU A 544 -11.13 3.91 -19.55
CA LEU A 544 -9.97 4.73 -19.33
C LEU A 544 -9.78 4.92 -17.83
N GLY A 545 -8.57 5.33 -17.47
CA GLY A 545 -8.32 5.77 -16.11
C GLY A 545 -6.98 6.45 -15.95
N VAL A 546 -6.79 7.01 -14.77
CA VAL A 546 -5.57 7.67 -14.33
C VAL A 546 -5.01 6.89 -13.15
N ARG A 547 -3.68 6.73 -13.13
CA ARG A 547 -2.92 6.14 -12.04
C ARG A 547 -1.88 7.13 -11.54
N ILE A 548 -1.71 7.21 -10.23
CA ILE A 548 -0.56 7.85 -9.57
C ILE A 548 0.43 6.76 -9.13
N GLY A 549 1.71 7.11 -9.12
CA GLY A 549 2.85 6.27 -8.81
C GLY A 549 2.85 5.74 -7.39
N GLN A 550 3.66 4.72 -7.15
CA GLN A 550 3.84 4.14 -5.81
C GLN A 550 4.84 4.92 -4.96
N TYR A 551 5.68 5.74 -5.62
CA TYR A 551 6.78 6.45 -5.00
C TYR A 551 6.51 7.96 -4.89
N THR A 552 5.25 8.37 -4.98
CA THR A 552 4.83 9.76 -4.75
C THR A 552 4.67 10.00 -3.25
N GLU A 553 5.10 11.13 -2.73
CA GLU A 553 4.92 11.56 -1.36
C GLU A 553 3.46 11.93 -1.05
N VAL A 554 3.07 11.87 0.23
CA VAL A 554 1.70 12.26 0.65
C VAL A 554 1.39 13.74 0.35
N SER A 555 2.42 14.58 0.22
CA SER A 555 2.32 16.00 -0.15
C SER A 555 2.02 16.23 -1.63
N ASP A 556 2.33 15.27 -2.49
CA ASP A 556 2.21 15.47 -3.93
C ASP A 556 0.75 15.54 -4.33
N SER A 557 0.47 16.35 -5.33
CA SER A 557 -0.91 16.62 -5.74
C SER A 557 -1.03 16.64 -7.25
N LEU A 558 -1.82 15.72 -7.79
CA LEU A 558 -2.25 15.71 -9.18
C LEU A 558 -3.65 16.34 -9.28
N TYR A 559 -3.77 17.38 -10.07
CA TYR A 559 -5.02 18.07 -10.39
C TYR A 559 -5.43 17.78 -11.82
N LEU A 560 -6.67 17.33 -12.02
CA LEU A 560 -7.20 16.93 -13.33
C LEU A 560 -8.49 17.66 -13.64
N ASP A 561 -8.63 18.07 -14.90
CA ASP A 561 -9.85 18.67 -15.41
C ASP A 561 -10.00 18.47 -16.94
N ARG A 562 -11.20 18.71 -17.46
CA ARG A 562 -11.54 18.79 -18.89
C ARG A 562 -11.03 17.59 -19.69
N LEU A 563 -11.43 16.38 -19.29
CA LEU A 563 -11.13 15.15 -20.04
C LEU A 563 -12.05 15.06 -21.25
N VAL A 564 -11.48 15.04 -22.46
CA VAL A 564 -12.24 15.06 -23.71
C VAL A 564 -11.73 14.01 -24.69
N ILE A 565 -12.62 13.33 -25.40
CA ILE A 565 -12.31 12.42 -26.52
C ILE A 565 -13.17 12.79 -27.73
N GLY A 566 -12.53 12.92 -28.88
CA GLY A 566 -13.16 13.36 -30.13
C GLY A 566 -12.56 12.73 -31.39
N ASP A 567 -13.09 13.15 -32.53
CA ASP A 567 -12.70 12.64 -33.86
C ASP A 567 -11.47 13.33 -34.44
N THR A 568 -11.26 14.60 -34.08
CA THR A 568 -10.19 15.44 -34.63
C THR A 568 -9.40 16.15 -33.54
N PHE A 569 -8.18 16.58 -33.87
CA PHE A 569 -7.35 17.39 -32.99
C PHE A 569 -8.09 18.64 -32.49
N GLU A 570 -8.78 19.36 -33.38
CA GLU A 570 -9.51 20.58 -33.06
C GLU A 570 -10.69 20.32 -32.12
N SER A 571 -11.38 19.18 -32.28
CA SER A 571 -12.52 18.82 -31.43
C SER A 571 -12.16 18.67 -29.95
N VAL A 572 -10.91 18.30 -29.65
CA VAL A 572 -10.43 18.11 -28.27
C VAL A 572 -9.68 19.34 -27.73
N THR A 573 -9.13 20.18 -28.61
CA THR A 573 -8.30 21.35 -28.24
C THR A 573 -9.01 22.70 -28.29
N ARG A 574 -10.32 22.75 -28.54
CA ARG A 574 -11.08 24.01 -28.62
C ARG A 574 -11.83 24.38 -27.33
N PRO A 575 -12.08 25.68 -27.08
CA PRO A 575 -12.87 26.12 -25.93
C PRO A 575 -14.33 25.64 -25.95
N ALA A 576 -14.98 25.71 -24.78
CA ALA A 576 -16.39 25.38 -24.61
C ALA A 576 -17.31 26.17 -25.57
N GLY A 577 -18.42 25.56 -25.97
CA GLY A 577 -19.48 26.22 -26.74
C GLY A 577 -19.20 26.50 -28.23
N GLN A 578 -17.96 26.30 -28.71
CA GLN A 578 -17.61 26.44 -30.13
C GLN A 578 -17.96 25.17 -30.93
N ASN A 579 -18.47 25.36 -32.15
CA ASN A 579 -18.95 24.31 -33.06
C ASN A 579 -17.95 23.95 -34.14
#